data_AF-A0A7S0GGD1-F1
#
_entry.id   AF-A0A7S0GGD1-F1
#
_cell.length_a   1.000
_cell.length_b   1.000
_cell.length_c   1.000
_cell.angle_alpha   90.00
_cell.angle_beta   90.00
_cell.angle_gamma   90.00
#
_symmetry.space_group_name_H-M   'P 1'
#
loop_
_entity.id
_entity.type
_entity.pdbx_description
1 polymer ?
#
loop_
_entity_poly.entity_id
_entity_poly.type
_entity_poly.pdbx_seq_one_letter_code
_entity_poly.pdbx_strand_id
1 'polypeptide(L)'
;ETEGFRSKCLNLFFTFVLLKMMRNILLFLALLSVAGAFTSTSKSSYIQSTQLNAIKRGGLVKIKRIESYWYNVVGSVAAADKPGSVRYPLTVRFDRENYAGATTNNFSYDEVEEVIDPNAAEEKPKKAAKGKK
;
A
#
# COMPACT_ATOMS: atom_id res chain seq x y z
N GLU A 1 -51.03 10.98 54.07
CA GLU A 1 -49.59 11.31 53.89
C GLU A 1 -49.00 10.62 52.64
N THR A 2 -49.59 10.80 51.46
CA THR A 2 -49.18 10.05 50.24
C THR A 2 -48.83 10.93 49.04
N GLU A 3 -48.79 12.26 49.20
CA GLU A 3 -48.42 13.20 48.11
C GLU A 3 -46.96 13.72 48.22
N GLY A 4 -46.33 13.61 49.39
CA GLY A 4 -44.98 14.14 49.64
C GLY A 4 -43.82 13.26 49.17
N PHE A 5 -44.05 11.95 48.93
CA PHE A 5 -42.98 11.01 48.57
C PHE A 5 -42.70 11.02 47.06
N ARG A 6 -43.74 11.18 46.24
CA ARG A 6 -43.68 11.06 44.78
C ARG A 6 -42.96 12.24 44.10
N SER A 7 -43.09 13.45 44.65
CA SER A 7 -42.38 14.65 44.16
C SER A 7 -40.88 14.65 44.53
N LYS A 8 -40.52 14.14 45.71
CA LYS A 8 -39.12 14.01 46.14
C LYS A 8 -38.36 12.96 45.31
N CYS A 9 -39.01 11.85 44.96
CA CYS A 9 -38.44 10.83 44.08
C CYS A 9 -38.23 11.33 42.64
N LEU A 10 -39.15 12.14 42.09
CA LEU A 10 -39.03 12.67 40.72
C LEU A 10 -37.93 13.74 40.59
N ASN A 11 -37.82 14.64 41.57
CA ASN A 11 -36.75 15.65 41.63
C ASN A 11 -35.37 15.02 41.91
N LEU A 12 -35.31 13.96 42.71
CA LEU A 12 -34.07 13.22 42.93
C LEU A 12 -33.65 12.44 41.68
N PHE A 13 -34.58 11.85 40.93
CA PHE A 13 -34.28 11.17 39.67
C PHE A 13 -33.80 12.16 38.59
N PHE A 14 -34.46 13.32 38.48
CA PHE A 14 -34.12 14.34 37.49
C PHE A 14 -32.76 15.01 37.78
N THR A 15 -32.44 15.26 39.05
CA THR A 15 -31.10 15.74 39.46
C THR A 15 -30.02 14.66 39.29
N PHE A 16 -30.32 13.37 39.52
CA PHE A 16 -29.38 12.28 39.27
C PHE A 16 -29.06 12.12 37.77
N VAL A 17 -30.06 12.28 36.89
CA VAL A 17 -29.89 12.24 35.43
C VAL A 17 -29.12 13.46 34.93
N LEU A 18 -29.45 14.67 35.40
CA LEU A 18 -28.73 15.90 35.06
C LEU A 18 -27.27 15.86 35.54
N LEU A 19 -27.01 15.38 36.77
CA LEU A 19 -25.65 15.25 37.30
C LEU A 19 -24.83 14.22 36.51
N LYS A 20 -25.46 13.12 36.07
CA LYS A 20 -24.83 12.07 35.27
C LYS A 20 -24.58 12.53 33.82
N MET A 21 -25.46 13.37 33.27
CA MET A 21 -25.30 14.00 31.95
C MET A 21 -24.22 15.08 31.96
N MET A 22 -24.17 15.95 32.98
CA MET A 22 -23.14 16.99 33.13
C MET A 22 -21.74 16.40 33.37
N ARG A 23 -21.62 15.29 34.12
CA ARG A 23 -20.34 14.59 34.31
C ARG A 23 -19.79 13.97 33.03
N ASN A 24 -20.65 13.40 32.18
CA ASN A 24 -20.23 12.85 30.89
C ASN A 24 -19.88 13.95 29.88
N ILE A 25 -20.60 15.08 29.90
CA ILE A 25 -20.26 16.26 29.09
C ILE A 25 -18.93 16.87 29.52
N LEU A 26 -18.66 16.98 30.83
CA LEU A 26 -17.38 17.48 31.35
C LEU A 26 -16.21 16.55 31.00
N LEU A 27 -16.43 15.22 31.01
CA LEU A 27 -15.44 14.23 30.55
C LEU A 27 -15.15 14.34 29.05
N PHE A 28 -16.17 14.62 28.22
CA PHE A 28 -15.99 14.82 26.78
C PHE A 28 -15.24 16.12 26.45
N LEU A 29 -15.46 17.19 27.22
CA LEU A 29 -14.78 18.47 27.01
C LEU A 29 -13.29 18.42 27.42
N ALA A 30 -12.94 17.57 28.40
CA ALA A 30 -11.55 17.39 28.86
C ALA A 30 -10.67 16.64 27.83
N LEU A 31 -11.25 15.82 26.96
CA LEU A 31 -10.50 15.04 25.95
C LEU A 31 -10.09 15.86 24.71
N LEU A 32 -10.67 17.03 24.47
CA LEU A 32 -10.27 17.89 23.35
C LEU A 32 -9.02 18.75 23.64
N SER A 33 -8.54 18.80 24.88
CA SER A 33 -7.44 19.69 25.31
C SER A 33 -6.02 19.10 25.11
N VAL A 34 -5.88 17.81 24.75
CA VAL A 34 -4.56 17.13 24.65
C VAL A 34 -4.02 17.06 23.21
N ALA A 35 -4.66 17.72 22.25
CA ALA A 35 -4.18 17.78 20.86
C ALA A 35 -3.42 19.10 20.60
N GLY A 36 -2.29 19.31 21.27
CA GLY A 36 -1.57 20.57 21.12
C GLY A 36 -0.16 20.59 21.68
N ALA A 37 0.73 19.69 21.23
CA ALA A 37 2.18 19.93 21.09
C ALA A 37 2.94 18.62 20.81
N PHE A 38 3.12 18.26 19.53
CA PHE A 38 4.36 17.70 18.97
C PHE A 38 4.15 17.42 17.47
N THR A 39 4.27 18.44 16.62
CA THR A 39 4.59 18.23 15.21
C THR A 39 6.09 18.48 15.04
N SER A 40 6.90 17.44 15.23
CA SER A 40 8.31 17.50 14.88
C SER A 40 8.43 17.56 13.36
N THR A 41 8.56 18.77 12.81
CA THR A 41 9.03 18.99 11.44
C THR A 41 10.54 18.84 11.44
N SER A 42 11.04 17.60 11.32
CA SER A 42 12.38 17.36 10.83
C SER A 42 12.32 17.30 9.30
N LYS A 43 12.54 18.44 8.65
CA LYS A 43 12.86 18.50 7.22
C LYS A 43 14.25 17.89 7.02
N SER A 44 14.32 16.56 6.91
CA SER A 44 15.45 15.92 6.25
C SER A 44 15.16 15.93 4.76
N SER A 45 15.49 17.04 4.12
CA SER A 45 15.55 17.16 2.66
C SER A 45 16.76 16.37 2.17
N TYR A 46 16.61 15.06 2.03
CA TYR A 46 17.46 14.27 1.15
C TYR A 46 16.87 14.31 -0.26
N ILE A 47 17.64 14.94 -1.14
CA ILE A 47 17.80 14.72 -2.59
C ILE A 47 16.78 13.78 -3.27
N GLN A 48 16.20 14.05 -4.43
CA GLN A 48 16.01 15.21 -5.32
C GLN A 48 15.02 14.72 -6.39
N SER A 49 14.23 15.64 -6.97
CA SER A 49 13.43 15.47 -8.20
C SER A 49 12.63 14.16 -8.36
N THR A 50 11.35 14.25 -8.04
CA THR A 50 10.28 13.36 -8.51
C THR A 50 10.22 13.24 -10.04
N GLN A 51 10.97 12.29 -10.62
CA GLN A 51 10.60 11.66 -11.89
C GLN A 51 9.65 10.50 -11.55
N LEU A 52 8.41 10.86 -11.21
CA LEU A 52 7.39 9.93 -10.72
C LEU A 52 6.84 9.08 -11.88
N ASN A 53 7.16 7.79 -11.83
CA ASN A 53 6.33 6.66 -12.29
C ASN A 53 6.09 6.55 -13.81
N ALA A 54 7.11 6.20 -14.59
CA ALA A 54 6.88 5.72 -15.95
C ALA A 54 6.01 4.45 -15.96
N ILE A 55 6.34 3.48 -15.09
CA ILE A 55 5.71 2.17 -15.10
C ILE A 55 4.41 2.17 -14.29
N LYS A 56 3.27 2.06 -14.98
CA LYS A 56 1.95 1.87 -14.38
C LYS A 56 1.74 0.40 -13.99
N ARG A 57 0.96 0.17 -12.92
CA ARG A 57 0.42 -1.16 -12.61
C ARG A 57 -0.34 -1.71 -13.83
N GLY A 58 -0.05 -2.94 -14.22
CA GLY A 58 -0.58 -3.60 -15.41
C GLY A 58 0.19 -3.29 -16.69
N GLY A 59 1.22 -2.43 -16.64
CA GLY A 59 2.12 -2.19 -17.78
C GLY A 59 2.92 -3.43 -18.14
N LEU A 60 3.37 -3.48 -19.40
CA LEU A 60 4.30 -4.48 -19.90
C LEU A 60 5.72 -3.98 -19.73
N VAL A 61 6.56 -4.83 -19.16
CA VAL A 61 7.93 -4.47 -18.82
C VAL A 61 8.91 -5.54 -19.23
N LYS A 62 10.05 -5.14 -19.78
CA LYS A 62 11.17 -6.00 -20.16
C LYS A 62 12.25 -5.97 -19.09
N ILE A 63 12.73 -7.14 -18.69
CA ILE A 63 13.75 -7.27 -17.64
C ILE A 63 15.16 -7.19 -18.24
N LYS A 64 16.00 -6.28 -17.72
CA LYS A 64 17.41 -6.07 -18.12
C LYS A 64 18.42 -6.75 -17.20
N ARG A 65 18.00 -7.31 -16.08
CA ARG A 65 18.88 -7.99 -15.13
C ARG A 65 19.38 -9.34 -15.69
N ILE A 66 20.67 -9.45 -15.98
CA ILE A 66 21.29 -10.64 -16.61
C ILE A 66 21.19 -11.93 -15.79
N GLU A 67 21.10 -11.82 -14.46
CA GLU A 67 20.98 -12.98 -13.56
C GLU A 67 19.54 -13.53 -13.48
N SER A 68 18.56 -12.77 -13.99
CA SER A 68 17.16 -13.17 -13.95
C SER A 68 16.87 -14.24 -14.99
N TYR A 69 16.11 -15.27 -14.63
CA TYR A 69 15.60 -16.27 -15.56
C TYR A 69 14.81 -15.64 -16.73
N TRP A 70 14.17 -14.50 -16.47
CA TRP A 70 13.39 -13.74 -17.44
C TRP A 70 14.19 -12.61 -18.11
N TYR A 71 15.51 -12.71 -18.21
CA TYR A 71 16.33 -11.73 -18.93
C TYR A 71 15.85 -11.54 -20.37
N ASN A 72 15.62 -10.28 -20.77
CA ASN A 72 15.04 -9.85 -22.04
C ASN A 72 13.62 -10.36 -22.34
N VAL A 73 12.92 -10.89 -21.34
CA VAL A 73 11.53 -11.32 -21.47
C VAL A 73 10.61 -10.20 -20.98
N VAL A 74 9.46 -10.06 -21.64
CA VAL A 74 8.40 -9.13 -21.24
C VAL A 74 7.47 -9.83 -20.23
N GLY A 75 7.12 -9.12 -19.16
CA GLY A 75 6.15 -9.55 -18.16
C GLY A 75 5.17 -8.44 -17.82
N SER A 76 4.11 -8.78 -17.09
CA SER A 76 3.08 -7.84 -16.65
C SER A 76 3.29 -7.43 -15.20
N VAL A 77 3.21 -6.14 -14.91
CA VAL A 77 3.37 -5.60 -13.55
C VAL A 77 2.10 -5.83 -12.74
N ALA A 78 2.16 -6.68 -11.71
CA ALA A 78 1.05 -6.91 -10.79
C ALA A 78 0.89 -5.80 -9.75
N ALA A 79 2.00 -5.28 -9.24
CA ALA A 79 2.04 -4.20 -8.26
C ALA A 79 3.28 -3.33 -8.50
N ALA A 80 3.12 -2.02 -8.30
CA ALA A 80 4.20 -1.05 -8.39
C ALA A 80 4.13 -0.14 -7.16
N ASP A 81 5.07 -0.30 -6.25
CA ASP A 81 5.14 0.49 -5.03
C ASP A 81 5.98 1.76 -5.20
N LYS A 82 5.77 2.74 -4.33
CA LYS A 82 6.52 3.99 -4.36
C LYS A 82 8.02 3.73 -4.08
N PRO A 83 8.93 4.42 -4.78
CA PRO A 83 10.36 4.32 -4.50
C PRO A 83 10.64 4.73 -3.05
N GLY A 84 11.45 3.94 -2.34
CA GLY A 84 11.82 4.19 -0.94
C GLY A 84 10.94 3.49 0.11
N SER A 85 9.79 2.90 -0.27
CA SER A 85 9.00 2.07 0.65
C SER A 85 9.58 0.66 0.78
N VAL A 86 10.00 0.07 -0.34
CA VAL A 86 10.52 -1.30 -0.44
C VAL A 86 11.75 -1.29 -1.34
N ARG A 87 12.75 -2.14 -1.04
CA ARG A 87 14.01 -2.20 -1.80
C ARG A 87 13.81 -2.63 -3.25
N TYR A 88 12.86 -3.53 -3.51
CA TYR A 88 12.48 -4.05 -4.83
C TYR A 88 10.95 -3.88 -5.00
N PRO A 89 10.49 -2.70 -5.43
CA PRO A 89 9.08 -2.32 -5.38
C PRO A 89 8.20 -2.84 -6.53
N LEU A 90 8.77 -3.41 -7.59
CA LEU A 90 8.00 -3.89 -8.74
C LEU A 90 7.76 -5.39 -8.67
N THR A 91 6.52 -5.81 -8.58
CA THR A 91 6.15 -7.24 -8.67
C THR A 91 5.69 -7.55 -10.09
N VAL A 92 6.43 -8.41 -10.79
CA VAL A 92 6.14 -8.77 -12.19
C VAL A 92 5.71 -10.23 -12.28
N ARG A 93 4.66 -10.51 -13.08
CA ARG A 93 4.19 -11.84 -13.44
C ARG A 93 4.54 -12.16 -14.88
N PHE A 94 4.99 -13.38 -15.12
CA PHE A 94 5.37 -13.88 -16.44
C PHE A 94 4.56 -15.11 -16.83
N ASP A 95 4.48 -15.36 -18.14
CA ASP A 95 3.79 -16.54 -18.68
C ASP A 95 4.59 -17.83 -18.50
N ARG A 96 5.93 -17.73 -18.45
CA ARG A 96 6.83 -18.86 -18.25
C ARG A 96 7.21 -18.98 -16.77
N GLU A 97 7.18 -20.19 -16.26
CA GLU A 97 7.68 -20.55 -14.93
C GLU A 97 9.20 -20.73 -14.92
N ASN A 98 9.82 -20.49 -13.77
CA ASN A 98 11.23 -20.77 -13.52
C ASN A 98 11.44 -22.24 -13.08
N TYR A 99 12.69 -22.62 -12.82
CA TYR A 99 13.04 -23.98 -12.36
C TYR A 99 12.38 -24.39 -11.03
N ALA A 100 11.91 -23.42 -10.24
CA ALA A 100 11.21 -23.64 -8.97
C ALA A 100 9.68 -23.58 -9.11
N GLY A 101 9.14 -23.50 -10.33
CA GLY A 101 7.70 -23.40 -10.59
C GLY A 101 7.08 -22.06 -10.22
N ALA A 102 7.89 -21.02 -9.97
CA ALA A 102 7.40 -19.68 -9.68
C ALA A 102 7.32 -18.83 -10.95
N THR A 103 6.24 -18.05 -11.08
CA THR A 103 5.96 -17.16 -12.23
C THR A 103 6.08 -15.68 -11.87
N THR A 104 6.41 -15.37 -10.62
CA THR A 104 6.40 -14.01 -10.08
C THR A 104 7.73 -13.68 -9.42
N ASN A 105 8.26 -12.48 -9.65
CA ASN A 105 9.46 -11.99 -8.98
C ASN A 105 9.42 -10.46 -8.79
N ASN A 106 10.25 -9.96 -7.87
CA ASN A 106 10.35 -8.54 -7.53
C ASN A 106 11.58 -7.91 -8.16
N PHE A 107 11.42 -6.71 -8.71
CA PHE A 107 12.45 -5.95 -9.40
C PHE A 107 12.47 -4.49 -8.93
N SER A 108 13.53 -3.78 -9.29
CA SER A 108 13.68 -2.34 -9.14
C SER A 108 13.42 -1.59 -10.44
N TYR A 109 13.27 -0.27 -10.36
CA TYR A 109 12.99 0.56 -11.53
C TYR A 109 14.19 0.70 -12.49
N ASP A 110 15.42 0.50 -12.01
CA ASP A 110 16.67 0.65 -12.76
C ASP A 110 17.00 -0.54 -13.68
N GLU A 111 16.42 -1.70 -13.41
CA GLU A 111 16.68 -2.95 -14.15
C GLU A 111 15.53 -3.36 -15.08
N VAL A 112 14.55 -2.48 -15.21
CA VAL A 112 13.32 -2.72 -15.95
C VAL A 112 13.15 -1.65 -17.01
N GLU A 113 12.71 -2.04 -18.19
CA GLU A 113 12.39 -1.14 -19.29
C GLU A 113 10.91 -1.28 -19.66
N GLU A 114 10.20 -0.17 -19.75
CA GLU A 114 8.80 -0.16 -20.18
C GLU A 114 8.72 -0.37 -21.69
N VAL A 115 7.86 -1.30 -22.12
CA VAL A 115 7.60 -1.54 -23.54
C VAL A 115 6.23 -0.94 -23.86
N ILE A 116 6.22 0.23 -24.50
CA ILE A 116 5.00 0.98 -24.84
C ILE A 116 4.25 0.33 -26.02
N ASP A 117 4.90 -0.57 -26.77
CA ASP A 117 4.34 -1.13 -28.00
C ASP A 117 4.02 -2.63 -27.87
N PRO A 118 2.74 -3.05 -28.05
CA PRO A 118 2.35 -4.46 -28.04
C PRO A 118 2.88 -5.27 -29.23
N ASN A 119 3.62 -4.66 -30.16
CA ASN A 119 4.07 -5.29 -31.41
C ASN A 119 5.50 -5.86 -31.36
N ALA A 120 6.20 -5.77 -30.22
CA ALA A 120 7.55 -6.32 -30.06
C ALA A 120 7.57 -7.75 -29.44
N ALA A 121 6.40 -8.38 -29.27
CA ALA A 121 6.25 -9.65 -28.57
C ALA A 121 6.61 -10.91 -29.38
N GLU A 122 7.05 -10.77 -30.64
CA GLU A 122 7.37 -11.93 -31.50
C GLU A 122 8.86 -12.01 -31.89
N GLU A 123 9.74 -12.27 -30.93
CA GLU A 123 10.92 -13.11 -31.20
C GLU A 123 11.15 -14.05 -30.01
N LYS A 124 10.38 -15.14 -29.98
CA LYS A 124 10.74 -16.32 -29.18
C LYS A 124 12.07 -16.88 -29.73
N PRO A 125 13.08 -17.15 -28.90
CA PRO A 125 14.25 -17.89 -29.36
C PRO A 125 13.84 -19.32 -29.74
N LYS A 126 13.86 -19.62 -31.05
CA LYS A 126 13.85 -20.98 -31.58
C LYS A 126 15.15 -21.69 -31.18
N LYS A 127 15.09 -22.62 -30.24
CA LYS A 127 16.05 -23.73 -30.10
C LYS A 127 15.31 -24.92 -29.50
N ALA A 128 15.48 -26.17 -29.89
CA ALA A 128 15.99 -26.80 -31.11
C ALA A 128 15.48 -28.24 -30.94
N ALA A 129 14.86 -28.80 -31.96
CA ALA A 129 14.53 -30.23 -31.97
C ALA A 129 15.84 -31.01 -31.82
N LYS A 130 16.05 -31.68 -30.68
CA LYS A 130 17.12 -32.65 -30.55
C LYS A 130 16.54 -34.00 -30.92
N GLY A 131 16.94 -34.44 -32.11
CA GLY A 131 16.53 -35.70 -32.72
C GLY A 131 16.78 -36.89 -31.81
N LYS A 132 15.79 -37.78 -31.88
CA LYS A 132 15.85 -39.19 -31.54
C LYS A 132 17.03 -39.83 -32.27
N LYS A 133 17.93 -40.47 -31.54
CA LYS A 133 18.78 -41.55 -32.05
C LYS A 133 18.82 -42.64 -31.00
#